data_AF-A0A0F1A6R3-F1
#
_entry.id   AF-A0A0F1A6R3-F1
#
_cell.length_a   1.000
_cell.length_b   1.000
_cell.length_c   1.000
_cell.angle_alpha   90.00
_cell.angle_beta   90.00
_cell.angle_gamma   90.00
#
_symmetry.space_group_name_H-M   'P 1'
#
loop_
_entity.id
_entity.type
_entity.pdbx_description
1 polymer ?
#
loop_
_entity_poly.entity_id
_entity_poly.type
_entity_poly.pdbx_seq_one_letter_code
_entity_poly.pdbx_strand_id
1 'polypeptide(L)'
;MGGRTIAEAQEFISIREYQVWAAYRSKYGSLNPMMRTEWAAGLVASVLANINRGKDTPPFTITDFTPHINAPAITLEEAMKEWT
;
A
#
# COMPACT_ATOMS: atom_id res chain seq x y z
N MET A 1 10.65 -15.76 7.60
CA MET A 1 10.79 -15.58 9.06
C MET A 1 10.38 -16.88 9.71
N GLY A 2 11.19 -17.46 10.59
CA GLY A 2 10.81 -18.63 11.42
C GLY A 2 10.49 -19.97 10.72
N GLY A 3 10.49 -20.11 9.39
CA GLY A 3 10.19 -21.40 8.75
C GLY A 3 9.77 -21.27 7.28
N ARG A 4 9.36 -22.39 6.67
CA ARG A 4 8.82 -22.47 5.31
C ARG A 4 7.30 -22.27 5.28
N THR A 5 6.63 -22.53 6.40
CA THR A 5 5.18 -22.36 6.55
C THR A 5 4.84 -21.35 7.64
N ILE A 6 3.58 -20.90 7.67
CA ILE A 6 3.09 -20.01 8.74
C ILE A 6 3.15 -20.72 10.10
N ALA A 7 2.79 -22.01 10.17
CA ALA A 7 2.82 -22.79 11.41
C ALA A 7 4.25 -22.92 11.95
N GLU A 8 5.21 -23.30 11.09
CA GLU A 8 6.62 -23.36 11.48
C GLU A 8 7.12 -21.99 11.95
N ALA A 9 6.75 -20.92 11.22
CA ALA A 9 7.12 -19.57 11.61
C ALA A 9 6.60 -19.18 13.00
N GLN A 10 5.39 -19.61 13.36
CA GLN A 10 4.81 -19.36 14.68
C GLN A 10 5.49 -20.17 15.79
N GLU A 11 5.89 -21.42 15.50
CA GLU A 11 6.54 -22.29 16.48
C GLU A 11 8.01 -21.90 16.73
N PHE A 12 8.74 -21.49 15.69
CA PHE A 12 10.19 -21.31 15.78
C PHE A 12 10.66 -19.86 15.88
N ILE A 13 9.82 -18.85 15.60
CA ILE A 13 10.27 -17.46 15.71
C ILE A 13 10.46 -17.07 17.17
N SER A 14 11.69 -16.70 17.53
CA SER A 14 11.96 -16.15 18.86
C SER A 14 11.39 -14.74 19.00
N ILE A 15 11.05 -14.33 20.23
CA ILE A 15 10.57 -12.97 20.53
C ILE A 15 11.57 -11.90 20.04
N ARG A 16 12.88 -12.14 20.24
CA ARG A 16 13.93 -11.22 19.79
C ARG A 16 13.95 -11.07 18.28
N GLU A 17 13.86 -12.17 17.54
CA GLU A 17 13.80 -12.14 16.08
C GLU A 17 12.55 -11.40 15.59
N TYR A 18 11.40 -11.67 16.20
CA TYR A 18 10.16 -10.96 15.89
C TYR A 18 10.29 -9.45 16.08
N GLN A 19 10.89 -8.99 17.18
CA GLN A 19 11.11 -7.55 17.44
C GLN A 19 11.99 -6.90 16.37
N VAL A 20 13.05 -7.58 15.93
CA VAL A 20 13.91 -7.09 14.83
C VAL A 20 13.11 -6.94 13.53
N TRP A 21 12.30 -7.94 13.17
CA TRP A 21 11.45 -7.85 11.98
C TRP A 21 10.33 -6.82 12.12
N ALA A 22 9.80 -6.61 13.33
CA ALA A 22 8.83 -5.55 13.60
C ALA A 22 9.46 -4.16 13.37
N ALA A 23 10.66 -3.92 13.90
CA ALA A 23 11.41 -2.68 13.64
C ALA A 23 11.74 -2.51 12.15
N TYR A 24 12.13 -3.60 11.47
CA TYR A 24 12.37 -3.59 10.03
C TYR A 24 11.10 -3.18 9.25
N ARG A 25 9.95 -3.82 9.54
CA ARG A 25 8.68 -3.48 8.89
C ARG A 25 8.19 -2.07 9.20
N SER A 26 8.44 -1.57 10.41
CA SER A 26 8.12 -0.18 10.74
C SER A 26 8.93 0.80 9.90
N LYS A 27 10.19 0.48 9.59
CA LYS A 27 11.08 1.37 8.82
C LYS A 27 10.89 1.24 7.31
N TYR A 28 10.64 0.03 6.82
CA TYR A 28 10.64 -0.27 5.38
C TYR A 28 9.26 -0.70 4.85
N GLY A 29 8.24 -0.86 5.70
CA GLY A 29 6.92 -1.33 5.31
C GLY A 29 6.80 -2.85 5.23
N SER A 30 5.78 -3.32 4.51
CA SER A 30 5.45 -4.75 4.40
C SER A 30 6.60 -5.58 3.83
N LEU A 31 6.67 -6.86 4.24
CA LEU A 31 7.59 -7.85 3.68
C LEU A 31 7.11 -8.42 2.34
N ASN A 32 5.94 -7.99 1.84
CA ASN A 32 5.46 -8.38 0.52
C ASN A 32 6.04 -7.42 -0.55
N PRO A 33 7.08 -7.82 -1.30
CA PRO A 33 7.67 -6.96 -2.33
C PRO A 33 6.69 -6.67 -3.46
N MET A 34 5.74 -7.56 -3.76
CA MET A 34 4.80 -7.35 -4.87
C MET A 34 3.84 -6.20 -4.62
N MET A 35 3.44 -5.95 -3.37
CA MET A 35 2.64 -4.76 -3.04
C MET A 35 3.40 -3.47 -3.33
N ARG A 36 4.73 -3.45 -3.12
CA ARG A 36 5.56 -2.30 -3.45
C ARG A 36 5.71 -2.13 -4.96
N THR A 37 5.89 -3.23 -5.68
CA THR A 37 5.94 -3.22 -7.15
C THR A 37 4.62 -2.73 -7.75
N GLU A 38 3.49 -3.20 -7.23
CA GLU A 38 2.16 -2.75 -7.63
C GLU A 38 1.99 -1.25 -7.37
N TRP A 39 2.36 -0.76 -6.18
CA TRP A 39 2.33 0.68 -5.90
C TRP A 39 3.19 1.50 -6.89
N ALA A 40 4.40 1.04 -7.20
CA ALA A 40 5.29 1.73 -8.12
C ALA A 40 4.74 1.73 -9.56
N ALA A 41 4.15 0.61 -10.00
CA ALA A 41 3.47 0.52 -11.29
C ALA A 41 2.25 1.47 -11.36
N GLY A 42 1.46 1.52 -10.29
CA GLY A 42 0.32 2.43 -10.15
C GLY A 42 0.72 3.90 -10.19
N LEU A 43 1.84 4.27 -9.56
CA LEU A 43 2.40 5.63 -9.65
C LEU A 43 2.77 5.99 -11.10
N VAL A 44 3.47 5.12 -11.80
CA VAL A 44 3.84 5.37 -13.21
C VAL A 44 2.60 5.47 -14.08
N ALA A 45 1.62 4.58 -13.90
CA ALA A 45 0.36 4.58 -14.63
C ALA A 45 -0.46 5.85 -14.38
N SER A 46 -0.56 6.30 -13.13
CA SER A 46 -1.31 7.51 -12.78
C SER A 46 -0.66 8.77 -13.33
N VAL A 47 0.67 8.86 -13.33
CA VAL A 47 1.41 9.96 -13.98
C VAL A 47 1.13 9.98 -15.47
N LEU A 48 1.25 8.84 -16.15
CA LEU A 48 0.98 8.75 -17.59
C LEU A 48 -0.48 9.08 -17.92
N ALA A 49 -1.44 8.59 -17.14
CA ALA A 49 -2.86 8.87 -17.32
C ALA A 49 -3.16 10.37 -17.15
N ASN A 50 -2.58 11.01 -16.13
CA ASN A 50 -2.77 12.44 -15.88
C ASN A 50 -2.09 13.35 -16.92
N ILE A 51 -0.96 12.95 -17.50
CA ILE A 51 -0.32 13.68 -18.60
C ILE A 51 -1.22 13.68 -19.84
N ASN A 52 -1.95 12.59 -20.08
CA ASN A 52 -2.78 12.39 -21.27
C ASN A 52 -4.28 12.63 -21.03
N ARG A 53 -4.69 13.08 -19.84
CA ARG A 53 -6.11 13.28 -19.53
C ARG A 53 -6.69 14.49 -20.28
N GLY A 54 -7.98 14.43 -20.60
CA GLY A 54 -8.72 15.56 -21.13
C GLY A 54 -8.87 16.68 -20.09
N LYS A 55 -9.10 17.92 -20.55
CA LYS A 55 -9.25 19.10 -19.65
C LYS A 55 -10.36 18.90 -18.62
N ASP A 56 -11.46 18.28 -19.03
CA ASP A 56 -12.64 18.04 -18.20
C ASP A 56 -12.65 16.66 -17.53
N THR A 57 -11.59 15.85 -17.72
CA THR A 57 -11.46 14.54 -17.07
C THR A 57 -10.89 14.73 -15.66
N PRO A 58 -11.51 14.20 -14.58
CA PRO A 58 -10.94 14.23 -13.25
C PRO A 58 -9.51 13.64 -13.20
N PRO A 59 -8.66 14.09 -12.27
CA PRO A 59 -7.32 13.53 -12.13
C PRO A 59 -7.39 12.08 -11.65
N PHE A 60 -6.50 11.25 -12.19
CA PHE A 60 -6.33 9.87 -11.75
C PHE A 60 -5.40 9.80 -10.54
N THR A 61 -5.70 8.89 -9.64
CA THR A 61 -4.92 8.59 -8.44
C THR A 61 -4.15 7.30 -8.62
N ILE A 62 -3.22 7.01 -7.71
CA ILE A 62 -2.47 5.73 -7.73
C ILE A 62 -3.45 4.56 -7.55
N THR A 63 -4.43 4.72 -6.67
CA THR A 63 -5.41 3.70 -6.29
C THR A 63 -6.35 3.28 -7.42
N ASP A 64 -6.50 4.11 -8.47
CA ASP A 64 -7.23 3.74 -9.69
C ASP A 64 -6.53 2.60 -10.47
N PHE A 65 -5.23 2.37 -10.21
CA PHE A 65 -4.40 1.36 -10.89
C PHE A 65 -3.86 0.28 -9.96
N THR A 66 -4.22 0.29 -8.67
CA THR A 66 -3.69 -0.63 -7.66
C THR A 66 -4.84 -1.24 -6.83
N PRO A 67 -5.51 -2.30 -7.31
CA PRO A 67 -6.73 -2.81 -6.69
C PRO A 67 -6.54 -3.38 -5.28
N HIS A 68 -5.32 -3.76 -4.90
CA HIS A 68 -5.03 -4.31 -3.57
C HIS A 68 -4.59 -3.23 -2.56
N ILE A 69 -4.46 -1.97 -2.98
CA ILE A 69 -4.07 -0.85 -2.12
C ILE A 69 -5.32 -0.04 -1.82
N ASN A 70 -5.67 0.05 -0.53
CA ASN A 70 -6.79 0.86 -0.09
C ASN A 70 -6.53 2.34 -0.40
N ALA A 71 -7.57 3.04 -0.85
CA ALA A 71 -7.54 4.49 -0.95
C ALA A 71 -7.24 5.12 0.42
N PRO A 72 -6.47 6.22 0.45
CA PRO A 72 -6.25 6.95 1.70
C PRO A 72 -7.59 7.40 2.28
N ALA A 73 -7.74 7.31 3.59
CA ALA A 73 -8.93 7.80 4.27
C ALA A 73 -9.04 9.32 4.05
N ILE A 74 -10.23 9.79 3.68
CA ILE A 74 -10.55 11.22 3.63
C ILE A 74 -10.74 11.77 5.05
N THR A 75 -10.50 13.06 5.21
CA THR A 75 -10.76 13.75 6.48
C THR A 75 -12.26 13.87 6.77
N LEU A 76 -12.63 14.12 8.04
CA LEU A 76 -14.03 14.34 8.40
C LEU A 76 -14.62 15.53 7.64
N GLU A 77 -13.85 16.62 7.51
CA GLU A 77 -14.24 17.83 6.82
C GLU A 77 -14.47 17.59 5.31
N GLU A 78 -13.66 16.74 4.68
CA GLU A 78 -13.86 16.31 3.29
C GLU A 78 -15.10 15.43 3.15
N ALA A 79 -15.29 14.45 4.04
CA ALA A 79 -16.46 13.59 4.04
C ALA A 79 -17.77 14.38 4.17
N MET A 80 -17.79 15.40 5.03
CA MET A 80 -18.96 16.27 5.19
C MET A 80 -19.30 17.04 3.91
N LYS A 81 -18.30 17.45 3.12
CA LYS A 81 -18.53 18.14 1.84
C LYS A 81 -19.14 17.24 0.78
N GLU A 82 -18.83 15.94 0.78
CA GLU A 82 -19.42 14.99 -0.17
C GLU A 82 -20.90 14.69 0.10
N TRP A 83 -21.37 14.87 1.34
CA TRP A 83 -22.76 14.59 1.74
C TRP A 83 -23.72 15.76 1.57
N THR A 84 -23.22 16.93 1.18
CA THR A 84 -24.02 18.17 1.05
C THR A 84 -24.33 18.46 -0.41
#